data_AF-A0A0C9TD59-F1
#
_entry.id   AF-A0A0C9TD59-F1
#
_cell.length_a   1.000
_cell.length_b   1.000
_cell.length_c   1.000
_cell.angle_alpha   90.00
_cell.angle_beta   90.00
_cell.angle_gamma   90.00
#
_symmetry.space_group_name_H-M   'P 1'
#
loop_
_entity.id
_entity.type
_entity.pdbx_description
1 polymer ?
#
loop_
_entity_poly.entity_id
_entity_poly.type
_entity_poly.pdbx_seq_one_letter_code
_entity_poly.pdbx_strand_id
1 'polypeptide(L)'
;MSSDKSEGEGGMDNQPKKHTSKTPSWCSKEYTGFLWHLDDIIAAQRVPKVGHRCIWGSALRHQYHPEPDNFNTSAPAPLGLPKNCYDRAWVETLRDFERAALKQHE
;
A
#
# COMPACT_ATOMS: atom_id res chain seq x y z
N MET A 1 15.38 -55.27 3.11
CA MET A 1 15.60 -53.96 2.47
C MET A 1 14.31 -53.18 2.58
N SER A 2 14.25 -52.22 3.49
CA SER A 2 13.09 -51.33 3.67
C SER A 2 13.32 -50.12 2.78
N SER A 3 12.51 -49.98 1.73
CA SER A 3 12.66 -48.93 0.73
C SER A 3 11.96 -47.67 1.22
N ASP A 4 12.78 -46.68 1.54
CA ASP A 4 12.41 -45.29 1.82
C ASP A 4 11.56 -44.72 0.67
N LYS A 5 10.35 -44.30 1.00
CA LYS A 5 9.45 -43.53 0.13
C LYS A 5 9.09 -42.28 0.92
N SER A 6 10.03 -41.34 0.98
CA SER A 6 9.74 -39.96 1.33
C SER A 6 8.86 -39.38 0.22
N GLU A 7 7.58 -39.22 0.54
CA GLU A 7 6.62 -38.52 -0.32
C GLU A 7 7.06 -37.05 -0.39
N GLY A 8 7.52 -36.64 -1.58
CA GLY A 8 7.80 -35.25 -1.86
C GLY A 8 6.51 -34.45 -1.79
N GLU A 9 6.40 -33.57 -0.80
CA GLU A 9 5.41 -32.51 -0.74
C GLU A 9 5.64 -31.54 -1.90
N GLY A 10 5.06 -31.87 -3.04
CA GLY A 10 4.98 -31.01 -4.21
C GLY A 10 3.63 -30.31 -4.26
N GLY A 11 3.60 -29.04 -3.85
CA GLY A 11 2.79 -28.03 -4.52
C GLY A 11 1.61 -27.44 -3.75
N MET A 12 1.82 -26.26 -3.13
CA MET A 12 0.76 -25.23 -3.05
C MET A 12 1.23 -23.79 -2.76
N ASP A 13 2.51 -23.45 -2.96
CA ASP A 13 3.07 -22.21 -2.36
C ASP A 13 3.42 -21.10 -3.36
N ASN A 14 3.12 -21.28 -4.65
CA ASN A 14 3.46 -20.32 -5.70
C ASN A 14 2.35 -19.28 -6.00
N GLN A 15 1.43 -19.03 -5.07
CA GLN A 15 0.57 -17.85 -5.18
C GLN A 15 1.32 -16.61 -4.67
N PRO A 16 1.35 -15.50 -5.42
CA PRO A 16 1.95 -14.27 -4.93
C PRO A 16 1.25 -13.86 -3.62
N LYS A 17 2.04 -13.65 -2.55
CA LYS A 17 1.53 -13.22 -1.24
C LYS A 17 0.73 -11.93 -1.43
N LYS A 18 -0.57 -12.01 -1.17
CA LYS A 18 -1.48 -10.87 -1.21
C LYS A 18 -1.24 -10.04 0.04
N HIS A 19 -1.00 -8.75 -0.13
CA HIS A 19 -0.81 -7.82 0.98
C HIS A 19 -1.91 -6.78 0.95
N THR A 20 -2.85 -6.86 1.91
CA THR A 20 -3.86 -5.81 2.07
C THR A 20 -3.18 -4.56 2.57
N SER A 21 -3.23 -3.48 1.79
CA SER A 21 -2.78 -2.17 2.22
C SER A 21 -3.88 -1.57 3.10
N LYS A 22 -3.53 -1.00 4.26
CA LYS A 22 -4.49 -0.26 5.09
C LYS A 22 -4.28 1.22 4.87
N THR A 23 -5.35 1.96 4.60
CA THR A 23 -5.26 3.41 4.42
C THR A 23 -4.97 4.05 5.77
N PRO A 24 -3.93 4.90 5.90
CA PRO A 24 -3.71 5.63 7.14
C PRO A 24 -4.90 6.54 7.46
N SER A 25 -5.30 6.61 8.72
CA SER A 25 -6.47 7.43 9.13
C SER A 25 -6.26 8.94 8.91
N TRP A 26 -5.01 9.38 8.83
CA TRP A 26 -4.67 10.79 8.57
C TRP A 26 -4.83 11.20 7.11
N CYS A 27 -4.90 10.25 6.18
CA CYS A 27 -4.80 10.51 4.76
C CYS A 27 -6.18 10.84 4.17
N SER A 28 -6.25 11.92 3.40
CA SER A 28 -7.51 12.32 2.76
C SER A 28 -7.93 11.30 1.70
N LYS A 29 -9.24 11.23 1.42
CA LYS A 29 -9.79 10.35 0.38
C LYS A 29 -9.23 10.68 -1.01
N GLU A 30 -9.07 11.97 -1.31
CA GLU A 30 -8.50 12.43 -2.58
C GLU A 30 -7.05 11.99 -2.73
N TYR A 31 -6.22 12.17 -1.68
CA TYR A 31 -4.82 11.76 -1.72
C TYR A 31 -4.67 10.24 -1.78
N THR A 32 -5.50 9.51 -1.04
CA THR A 32 -5.59 8.05 -1.13
C THR A 32 -5.92 7.58 -2.54
N GLY A 33 -6.95 8.17 -3.16
CA GLY A 33 -7.35 7.85 -4.53
C GLY A 33 -6.25 8.18 -5.55
N PHE A 34 -5.53 9.29 -5.35
CA PHE A 34 -4.36 9.62 -6.16
C PHE A 34 -3.25 8.56 -6.06
N LEU A 35 -2.90 8.13 -4.84
CA LEU A 35 -1.90 7.08 -4.63
C LEU A 35 -2.32 5.75 -5.29
N TRP A 36 -3.59 5.39 -5.16
CA TRP A 36 -4.15 4.20 -5.81
C TRP A 36 -4.06 4.27 -7.34
N HIS A 37 -4.37 5.43 -7.93
CA HIS A 37 -4.23 5.62 -9.36
C HIS A 37 -2.78 5.49 -9.83
N LEU A 38 -1.82 6.00 -9.05
CA LEU A 38 -0.40 5.81 -9.34
C LEU A 38 0.02 4.34 -9.26
N ASP A 39 -0.48 3.60 -8.27
CA ASP A 39 -0.24 2.16 -8.14
C ASP A 39 -0.75 1.40 -9.37
N ASP A 40 -1.93 1.74 -9.89
CA ASP A 40 -2.49 1.15 -11.13
C ASP A 40 -1.60 1.42 -12.35
N ILE A 41 -1.09 2.65 -12.49
CA ILE A 41 -0.18 3.01 -13.59
C ILE A 41 1.12 2.22 -13.49
N ILE A 42 1.70 2.11 -12.30
CA ILE A 42 2.93 1.34 -12.06
C ILE A 42 2.68 -0.15 -12.35
N ALA A 43 1.53 -0.68 -11.95
CA ALA A 43 1.12 -2.05 -12.25
C ALA A 43 1.07 -2.28 -13.75
N ALA A 44 0.40 -1.41 -14.50
CA ALA A 44 0.30 -1.48 -15.96
C ALA A 44 1.67 -1.42 -16.66
N GLN A 45 2.58 -0.56 -16.19
CA GLN A 45 3.92 -0.43 -16.76
C GLN A 45 4.82 -1.65 -16.53
N ARG A 46 4.60 -2.39 -15.43
CA ARG A 46 5.37 -3.58 -15.09
C ARG A 46 4.87 -4.86 -15.78
N VAL A 47 3.70 -4.82 -16.42
CA VAL A 47 3.22 -5.95 -17.22
C VAL A 47 4.21 -6.20 -18.36
N PRO A 48 4.79 -7.41 -18.48
CA PRO A 48 5.69 -7.72 -19.57
C PRO A 48 4.96 -7.56 -20.91
N LYS A 49 5.54 -6.76 -21.80
CA LYS A 49 5.09 -6.70 -23.20
C LYS A 49 5.42 -8.01 -23.90
N VAL A 50 4.64 -8.36 -24.93
CA VAL A 50 4.88 -9.56 -25.73
C VAL A 50 6.34 -9.58 -26.23
N GLY A 51 7.05 -10.68 -25.96
CA GLY A 51 8.47 -10.84 -26.33
C GLY A 51 9.48 -10.29 -25.30
N HIS A 52 9.03 -9.65 -24.23
CA HIS A 52 9.90 -9.14 -23.16
C HIS A 52 9.75 -9.93 -21.87
N ARG A 53 10.86 -10.13 -21.15
CA ARG A 53 10.84 -10.72 -19.81
C ARG A 53 10.24 -9.73 -18.82
N CYS A 54 9.51 -10.24 -17.83
CA CYS A 54 9.03 -9.45 -16.70
C CYS A 54 10.21 -8.76 -16.00
N ILE A 55 10.01 -7.53 -15.53
CA ILE A 55 11.04 -6.79 -14.80
C ILE A 55 11.31 -7.53 -13.49
N TRP A 56 12.55 -8.00 -13.31
CA TRP A 56 12.95 -8.74 -12.13
C TRP A 56 13.17 -7.76 -10.95
N GLY A 57 12.56 -8.03 -9.81
CA GLY A 57 12.57 -7.18 -8.62
C GLY A 57 11.49 -7.58 -7.62
N SER A 58 11.33 -6.82 -6.52
CA SER A 58 10.23 -7.06 -5.57
C SER A 58 8.92 -7.10 -6.36
N ALA A 59 8.19 -8.21 -6.24
CA ALA A 59 6.84 -8.34 -6.77
C ALA A 59 6.04 -7.08 -6.38
N LEU A 60 5.23 -6.58 -7.31
CA LEU A 60 4.22 -5.59 -6.96
C LEU A 60 3.49 -6.15 -5.75
N ARG A 61 3.50 -5.40 -4.64
CA ARG A 61 2.56 -5.69 -3.55
C ARG A 61 1.21 -5.67 -4.25
N HIS A 62 0.53 -6.81 -4.37
CA HIS A 62 -0.85 -6.82 -4.80
C HIS A 62 -1.62 -6.12 -3.70
N GLN A 63 -1.69 -4.79 -3.81
CA GLN A 63 -2.39 -3.94 -2.88
C GLN A 63 -3.86 -4.05 -3.26
N TYR A 64 -4.63 -4.74 -2.43
CA TYR A 64 -6.05 -4.53 -2.45
C TYR A 64 -6.30 -3.15 -1.86
N HIS A 65 -7.07 -2.32 -2.58
CA HIS A 65 -7.63 -1.12 -2.01
C HIS A 65 -8.48 -1.55 -0.80
N PRO A 66 -8.17 -1.07 0.41
CA PRO A 66 -8.93 -1.43 1.59
C PRO A 66 -10.40 -1.07 1.39
N GLU A 67 -11.28 -1.93 1.89
CA GLU A 67 -12.69 -1.57 2.09
C GLU A 67 -12.78 -0.25 2.87
N PRO A 68 -13.84 0.54 2.66
CA PRO A 68 -13.96 1.93 3.14
C PRO A 68 -13.77 2.16 4.65
N ASP A 69 -13.67 1.10 5.46
CA ASP A 69 -13.51 1.17 6.92
C ASP A 69 -12.19 0.57 7.45
N ASN A 70 -11.28 0.07 6.59
CA ASN A 70 -10.03 -0.54 7.05
C ASN A 70 -8.89 0.48 7.15
N PHE A 71 -8.97 1.33 8.19
CA PHE A 71 -7.96 2.35 8.47
C PHE A 71 -6.86 1.85 9.41
N ASN A 72 -5.63 2.31 9.18
CA ASN A 72 -4.53 2.18 10.13
C ASN A 72 -4.42 3.47 10.96
N THR A 73 -4.92 3.43 12.19
CA THR A 73 -4.85 4.55 13.14
C THR A 73 -3.46 4.74 13.75
N SER A 74 -2.60 3.71 13.70
CA SER A 74 -1.24 3.76 14.24
C SER A 74 -0.22 4.28 13.24
N ALA A 75 -0.61 4.51 11.98
CA ALA A 75 0.30 4.99 10.95
C ALA A 75 0.69 6.45 11.22
N PRO A 76 1.99 6.78 11.32
CA PRO A 76 2.43 8.16 11.52
C PRO A 76 2.11 8.99 10.28
N ALA A 77 1.62 10.22 10.49
CA ALA A 77 1.44 11.20 9.42
C ALA A 77 2.80 11.83 9.07
N PRO A 78 3.19 11.85 7.79
CA PRO A 78 4.40 12.55 7.37
C PRO A 78 4.22 14.06 7.52
N LEU A 79 5.30 14.74 7.90
CA LEU A 79 5.33 16.20 7.96
C LEU A 79 5.63 16.77 6.57
N GLY A 80 5.06 17.95 6.29
CA GLY A 80 5.36 18.70 5.06
C GLY A 80 4.56 18.30 3.83
N LEU A 81 3.56 17.42 3.95
CA LEU A 81 2.55 17.31 2.90
C LEU A 81 1.67 18.56 2.87
N PRO A 82 1.16 18.95 1.68
CA PRO A 82 0.11 19.95 1.55
C PRO A 82 -1.12 19.65 2.41
N LYS A 83 -1.81 20.70 2.89
CA LYS A 83 -2.97 20.55 3.80
C LYS A 83 -4.08 19.67 3.24
N ASN A 84 -4.28 19.62 1.92
CA ASN A 84 -5.30 18.80 1.25
C ASN A 84 -4.97 17.29 1.27
N CYS A 85 -3.74 16.91 1.58
CA CYS A 85 -3.35 15.51 1.73
C CYS A 85 -3.85 14.90 3.05
N TYR A 86 -4.20 15.73 4.04
CA TYR A 86 -4.70 15.26 5.33
C TYR A 86 -6.22 15.26 5.37
N ASP A 87 -6.80 14.26 6.03
CA ASP A 87 -8.23 14.20 6.31
C ASP A 87 -8.62 15.30 7.32
N ARG A 88 -9.70 16.03 7.01
CA ARG A 88 -10.12 17.19 7.83
C ARG A 88 -10.58 16.77 9.22
N ALA A 89 -11.35 15.68 9.32
CA ALA A 89 -11.82 15.18 10.60
C ALA A 89 -10.65 14.71 11.47
N TRP A 90 -9.65 14.07 10.86
CA TRP A 90 -8.41 13.72 11.56
C TRP A 90 -7.65 14.96 12.04
N VAL A 91 -7.47 15.99 11.21
CA VAL A 91 -6.78 17.24 11.61
C VAL A 91 -7.48 17.93 12.79
N GLU A 92 -8.81 17.88 12.85
CA GLU A 92 -9.60 18.44 13.96
C GLU A 92 -9.32 17.75 15.30
N THR A 93 -8.94 16.46 15.29
CA THR A 93 -8.56 15.73 16.51
C THR A 93 -7.21 16.13 17.10
N LEU A 94 -6.37 16.81 16.31
CA LEU A 94 -5.02 17.19 16.71
C LEU A 94 -5.01 18.42 17.63
N ARG A 95 -4.00 18.49 18.50
CA ARG A 95 -3.70 19.67 19.31
C ARG A 95 -3.08 20.78 18.46
N ASP A 96 -3.14 22.02 18.95
CA ASP A 96 -2.65 23.19 18.21
C ASP A 96 -1.18 23.09 17.79
N PHE A 97 -0.31 22.53 18.65
CA PHE A 97 1.10 22.35 18.32
C PHE A 97 1.33 21.26 17.26
N GLU A 98 0.48 20.22 17.21
CA GLU A 98 0.56 19.16 16.21
C GLU A 98 0.10 19.68 14.85
N ARG A 99 -0.99 20.47 14.82
CA ARG A 99 -1.44 21.15 13.59
C ARG A 99 -0.40 22.14 13.08
N ALA A 100 0.31 22.83 13.97
CA ALA A 100 1.40 23.73 13.59
C ALA A 100 2.55 22.97 12.91
N ALA A 101 2.87 21.77 13.39
CA ALA A 101 3.92 20.93 12.80
C ALA A 101 3.58 20.42 11.38
N LEU A 102 2.30 20.28 11.04
CA LEU A 102 1.86 19.88 9.70
C LEU A 102 1.99 20.99 8.65
N LYS A 103 2.15 22.26 9.04
CA LYS A 103 2.24 23.40 8.12
C LYS A 103 3.66 23.56 7.60
N GLN A 104 3.92 23.08 6.39
CA GLN A 104 5.04 23.55 5.59
C GLN A 104 4.54 23.87 4.18
N HIS A 105 4.72 25.12 3.77
CA HIS A 105 4.40 25.72 2.47
C HIS A 105 2.92 26.03 2.19
N GLU A 106 2.59 27.31 2.36
CA GLU A 106 1.61 28.05 1.53
C GLU A 106 2.31 28.62 0.30
#